data_AF-A0A942USV0-F1
#
_entry.id   AF-A0A942USV0-F1
#
_cell.length_a   1.000
_cell.length_b   1.000
_cell.length_c   1.000
_cell.angle_alpha   90.00
_cell.angle_beta   90.00
_cell.angle_gamma   90.00
#
_symmetry.space_group_name_H-M   'P 1'
#
loop_
_entity.id
_entity.type
_entity.pdbx_description
1 polymer ?
#
loop_
_entity_poly.entity_id
_entity_poly.type
_entity_poly.pdbx_seq_one_letter_code
_entity_poly.pdbx_strand_id
1 'polypeptide(L)'
;MKVEETGKIFGNKGRIHGIRCSISRFLKGMRSNMEINNEMSHEEEMDNLKQAHKEWRQAELYFQNVTDTELIDHAIYNMEAAKKKYFYLLNQVREKVSHENA
;
A
#
# COMPACT_ATOMS: atom_id res chain seq x y z
N MET A 1 38.25 -40.96 -25.77
CA MET A 1 38.42 -39.98 -26.86
C MET A 1 37.14 -40.00 -27.69
N LYS A 2 36.48 -38.84 -27.79
CA LYS A 2 35.19 -38.52 -28.46
C LYS A 2 33.93 -39.27 -27.99
N VAL A 3 33.16 -38.58 -27.15
CA VAL A 3 31.69 -38.67 -27.15
C VAL A 3 31.19 -37.26 -27.45
N GLU A 4 30.67 -37.07 -28.67
CA GLU A 4 29.92 -35.88 -29.05
C GLU A 4 28.46 -36.14 -28.68
N GLU A 5 27.97 -35.48 -27.63
CA GLU A 5 26.54 -35.43 -27.32
C GLU A 5 25.90 -34.28 -28.10
N THR A 6 25.49 -34.56 -29.34
CA THR A 6 24.49 -33.74 -30.04
C THR A 6 23.11 -34.09 -29.48
N GLY A 7 22.73 -33.47 -28.37
CA GLY A 7 21.45 -33.70 -27.70
C GLY A 7 20.73 -32.38 -27.45
N LYS A 8 20.20 -31.78 -28.51
CA LYS A 8 19.36 -30.57 -28.47
C LYS A 8 18.09 -30.85 -27.64
N ILE A 9 18.13 -30.63 -26.32
CA ILE A 9 16.90 -30.58 -25.51
C ILE A 9 16.19 -29.27 -25.81
N PHE A 10 15.31 -29.35 -26.81
CA PHE A 10 14.33 -28.32 -27.11
C PHE A 10 13.66 -27.86 -25.82
N GLY A 11 13.71 -26.55 -25.58
CA GLY A 11 12.97 -25.89 -24.53
C GLY A 11 11.50 -26.25 -24.66
N ASN A 12 11.06 -27.20 -23.84
CA ASN A 12 9.66 -27.52 -23.70
C ASN A 12 9.04 -26.43 -22.82
N LYS A 13 8.78 -25.26 -23.44
CA LYS A 13 7.82 -24.27 -22.95
C LYS A 13 6.42 -24.87 -23.06
N GLY A 14 6.23 -25.99 -22.39
CA GLY A 14 4.98 -26.73 -22.30
C GLY A 14 4.09 -26.05 -21.27
N ARG A 15 3.23 -25.16 -21.77
CA ARG A 15 1.87 -24.93 -21.28
C ARG A 15 1.65 -25.10 -19.77
N ILE A 16 2.08 -24.12 -18.97
CA ILE A 16 1.37 -23.75 -17.74
C ILE A 16 0.39 -22.61 -18.06
N HIS A 17 -0.62 -22.91 -18.89
CA HIS A 17 -1.69 -21.96 -19.26
C HIS A 17 -2.99 -22.20 -18.47
N GLY A 18 -2.93 -22.85 -17.31
CA GLY A 18 -4.13 -23.25 -16.57
C GLY A 18 -4.62 -22.27 -15.50
N ILE A 19 -3.74 -21.46 -14.88
CA ILE A 19 -4.11 -20.64 -13.71
C ILE A 19 -3.63 -19.18 -13.84
N ARG A 20 -2.82 -18.87 -14.85
CA ARG A 20 -2.15 -17.56 -14.99
C ARG A 20 -3.02 -16.42 -15.57
N CYS A 21 -4.35 -16.52 -15.49
CA CYS A 21 -5.24 -15.54 -16.13
C CYS A 21 -6.44 -15.03 -15.31
N SER A 22 -6.55 -15.34 -14.01
CA SER A 22 -7.52 -14.66 -13.14
C SER A 22 -6.92 -13.43 -12.47
N ILE A 23 -5.72 -13.57 -11.91
CA ILE A 23 -5.00 -12.47 -11.24
C ILE A 23 -4.68 -11.34 -12.21
N SER A 24 -4.23 -11.65 -13.43
CA SER A 24 -3.92 -10.64 -14.46
C SER A 24 -5.14 -9.74 -14.79
N ARG A 25 -6.34 -10.34 -14.89
CA ARG A 25 -7.58 -9.61 -15.18
C ARG A 25 -8.04 -8.79 -13.97
N PHE A 26 -7.92 -9.34 -12.77
CA PHE A 26 -8.24 -8.67 -11.51
C PHE A 26 -7.31 -7.48 -11.23
N LEU A 27 -5.99 -7.68 -11.32
CA LEU A 27 -4.99 -6.62 -11.11
C LEU A 27 -5.08 -5.51 -12.16
N LYS A 28 -5.46 -5.82 -13.40
CA LYS A 28 -5.69 -4.82 -14.45
C LYS A 28 -6.93 -3.96 -14.17
N GLY A 29 -7.95 -4.50 -13.50
CA GLY A 29 -9.11 -3.75 -13.02
C GLY A 29 -8.82 -2.90 -11.78
N MET A 30 -7.95 -3.36 -10.88
CA MET A 30 -7.50 -2.55 -9.73
C MET A 30 -6.61 -1.38 -10.16
N ARG A 31 -5.79 -1.55 -11.20
CA ARG A 31 -4.88 -0.50 -11.71
C ARG A 31 -5.63 0.73 -12.24
N SER A 32 -6.85 0.56 -12.72
CA SER A 32 -7.68 1.66 -13.23
C SER A 32 -8.20 2.61 -12.13
N ASN A 33 -8.17 2.19 -10.86
CA ASN A 33 -8.57 3.04 -9.72
C ASN A 33 -7.39 3.78 -9.08
N MET A 34 -6.18 3.65 -9.64
CA MET A 34 -4.98 4.35 -9.18
C MET A 34 -4.72 5.62 -10.03
N GLU A 35 -5.78 6.30 -10.45
CA GLU A 35 -5.70 7.70 -10.86
C GLU A 35 -6.02 8.55 -9.62
N ILE A 36 -5.00 8.80 -8.80
CA ILE A 36 -5.09 9.81 -7.74
C ILE A 36 -4.80 11.14 -8.39
N ASN A 37 -5.83 11.74 -8.98
CA ASN A 37 -5.92 13.18 -9.18
C ASN A 37 -7.40 13.55 -9.03
N ASN A 38 -7.83 13.63 -7.78
CA ASN A 38 -9.04 14.36 -7.45
C ASN A 38 -8.55 15.66 -6.82
N GLU A 39 -8.86 16.80 -7.42
CA GLU A 39 -8.79 18.08 -6.73
C GLU A 39 -9.78 18.00 -5.56
N MET A 40 -9.31 17.50 -4.42
CA MET A 40 -10.09 17.42 -3.20
C MET A 40 -10.32 18.84 -2.68
N SER A 41 -11.52 19.10 -2.15
CA SER A 41 -11.79 20.37 -1.49
C SER A 41 -10.90 20.52 -0.25
N HIS A 42 -10.50 21.77 0.06
CA HIS A 42 -9.82 22.11 1.33
C HIS A 42 -10.57 21.54 2.55
N GLU A 43 -11.91 21.52 2.51
CA GLU A 43 -12.73 20.98 3.60
C GLU A 43 -12.58 19.45 3.74
N GLU A 44 -12.54 18.72 2.63
CA GLU A 44 -12.32 17.27 2.60
C GLU A 44 -10.90 16.91 3.06
N GLU A 45 -9.90 17.72 2.72
CA GLU A 45 -8.52 17.56 3.20
C GLU A 45 -8.43 17.70 4.72
N MET A 46 -9.12 18.71 5.28
CA MET A 46 -9.15 18.94 6.71
C MET A 46 -9.87 17.81 7.45
N ASP A 47 -10.98 17.31 6.90
CA ASP A 47 -11.69 16.19 7.51
C ASP A 47 -10.89 14.88 7.44
N ASN A 48 -10.21 14.62 6.33
CA ASN A 48 -9.28 13.49 6.22
C ASN A 48 -8.12 13.59 7.23
N LEU A 49 -7.60 14.79 7.47
CA LEU A 49 -6.55 15.01 8.47
C LEU A 49 -7.06 14.75 9.89
N LYS A 50 -8.25 15.25 10.25
CA LYS A 50 -8.90 14.98 11.55
C LYS A 50 -9.14 13.48 11.74
N GLN A 51 -9.63 12.82 10.70
CA GLN A 51 -9.90 11.39 10.72
C GLN A 51 -8.60 10.58 10.90
N ALA A 52 -7.54 10.91 10.18
CA ALA A 52 -6.23 10.28 10.34
C ALA A 52 -5.65 10.48 11.76
N HIS A 53 -5.84 11.66 12.35
CA HIS A 53 -5.42 11.91 13.74
C HIS A 53 -6.23 11.07 14.74
N LYS A 54 -7.56 10.94 14.53
CA LYS A 54 -8.42 10.07 15.34
C LYS A 54 -8.00 8.60 15.24
N GLU A 55 -7.71 8.13 14.02
CA GLU A 55 -7.20 6.77 13.77
C GLU A 55 -5.88 6.52 14.49
N TRP A 56 -4.94 7.47 14.45
CA TRP A 56 -3.69 7.37 15.19
C TRP A 56 -3.93 7.27 16.70
N ARG A 57 -4.79 8.13 17.28
CA ARG A 57 -5.15 8.04 18.71
C ARG A 57 -5.79 6.70 19.08
N GLN A 58 -6.66 6.17 18.23
CA GLN A 58 -7.26 4.85 18.43
C GLN A 58 -6.20 3.74 18.40
N ALA A 59 -5.24 3.81 17.47
CA ALA A 59 -4.16 2.84 17.38
C ALA A 59 -3.20 2.92 18.59
N GLU A 60 -2.91 4.11 19.11
CA GLU A 60 -2.16 4.29 20.36
C GLU A 60 -2.87 3.62 21.54
N LEU A 61 -4.18 3.87 21.70
CA LEU A 61 -4.98 3.25 22.74
C LEU A 61 -5.02 1.72 22.59
N TYR A 62 -5.13 1.21 21.37
CA TYR A 62 -5.09 -0.22 21.11
C TYR A 62 -3.75 -0.83 21.54
N PHE A 63 -2.63 -0.22 21.15
CA PHE A 63 -1.29 -0.66 21.56
C PHE A 63 -1.10 -0.64 23.08
N GLN A 64 -1.63 0.37 23.78
CA GLN A 64 -1.55 0.46 25.24
C GLN A 64 -2.36 -0.62 25.97
N ASN A 65 -3.46 -1.08 25.36
CA ASN A 65 -4.37 -2.05 25.98
C ASN A 65 -4.14 -3.50 25.50
N VAL A 66 -3.30 -3.73 24.49
CA VAL A 66 -3.03 -5.08 24.01
C VAL A 66 -2.17 -5.83 25.04
N THR A 67 -2.64 -6.99 25.47
CA THR A 67 -1.94 -7.87 26.43
C THR A 67 -1.46 -9.17 25.79
N ASP A 68 -2.00 -9.52 24.63
CA ASP A 68 -1.66 -10.72 23.89
C ASP A 68 -0.36 -10.53 23.12
N THR A 69 0.63 -11.40 23.37
CA THR A 69 1.97 -11.31 22.78
C THR A 69 1.96 -11.46 21.26
N GLU A 70 1.03 -12.23 20.69
CA GLU A 70 0.93 -12.43 19.24
C GLU A 70 0.34 -11.20 18.52
N LEU A 71 -0.30 -10.29 19.28
CA LEU A 71 -0.93 -9.08 18.74
C LEU A 71 -0.11 -7.81 18.93
N ILE A 72 0.94 -7.85 19.77
CA ILE A 72 1.80 -6.69 20.04
C ILE A 72 2.44 -6.17 18.75
N ASP A 73 3.03 -7.05 17.94
CA ASP A 73 3.69 -6.65 16.69
C ASP A 73 2.71 -6.00 15.71
N HIS A 74 1.50 -6.55 15.61
CA HIS A 74 0.43 -5.97 14.82
C HIS A 74 0.03 -4.58 15.36
N ALA A 75 -0.09 -4.44 16.68
CA ALA A 75 -0.45 -3.17 17.31
C ALA A 75 0.61 -2.08 17.09
N ILE A 76 1.89 -2.43 17.18
CA ILE A 76 3.02 -1.53 16.86
C ILE A 76 2.94 -1.10 15.40
N TYR A 77 2.83 -2.05 14.48
CA TYR A 77 2.77 -1.76 13.05
C TYR A 77 1.59 -0.84 12.70
N ASN A 78 0.41 -1.13 13.26
CA ASN A 78 -0.79 -0.32 13.03
C ASN A 78 -0.63 1.12 13.56
N MET A 79 -0.10 1.28 14.78
CA MET A 79 0.20 2.59 15.36
C MET A 79 1.17 3.39 14.50
N GLU A 80 2.28 2.77 14.05
CA GLU A 80 3.25 3.44 13.19
C GLU A 80 2.69 3.81 11.83
N ALA A 81 1.88 2.92 11.23
CA ALA A 81 1.23 3.17 9.94
C ALA A 81 0.26 4.35 10.04
N ALA A 82 -0.59 4.38 11.07
CA ALA A 82 -1.53 5.48 11.31
C ALA A 82 -0.80 6.82 11.55
N LYS A 83 0.28 6.80 12.34
CA LYS A 83 1.14 7.97 12.56
C LYS A 83 1.73 8.48 11.25
N LYS A 84 2.34 7.61 10.44
CA LYS A 84 2.92 7.97 9.14
C LYS A 84 1.88 8.56 8.20
N LYS A 85 0.67 7.98 8.14
CA LYS A 85 -0.46 8.49 7.34
C LYS A 85 -0.83 9.92 7.75
N TYR A 86 -0.96 10.20 9.04
CA TYR A 86 -1.29 11.53 9.54
C TYR A 86 -0.22 12.57 9.15
N PHE A 87 1.07 12.27 9.38
CA PHE A 87 2.15 13.20 9.03
C PHE A 87 2.27 13.45 7.53
N TYR A 88 2.03 12.43 6.70
CA TYR A 88 1.99 12.60 5.26
C TYR A 88 0.90 13.61 4.84
N LEU A 89 -0.34 13.42 5.31
CA LEU A 89 -1.44 14.35 5.01
C LEU A 89 -1.17 15.77 5.54
N LEU A 90 -0.60 15.89 6.74
CA LEU A 90 -0.23 17.18 7.31
C LEU A 90 0.79 17.91 6.45
N ASN A 91 1.81 17.22 5.96
CA ASN A 91 2.84 17.82 5.11
C ASN A 91 2.26 18.28 3.76
N GLN A 92 1.37 17.49 3.15
CA GLN A 92 0.71 17.88 1.90
C GLN A 92 -0.10 19.18 2.05
N VAL A 93 -0.87 19.31 3.12
CA VAL A 93 -1.64 20.53 3.40
C VAL A 93 -0.70 21.72 3.60
N ARG A 94 0.40 21.55 4.34
CA ARG A 94 1.39 22.61 4.59
C ARG A 94 2.07 23.08 3.31
N GLU A 95 2.40 22.16 2.42
CA GLU A 95 2.98 22.48 1.11
C GLU A 95 1.99 23.30 0.28
N LYS A 96 0.72 22.89 0.19
CA LYS A 96 -0.33 23.64 -0.52
C LYS A 96 -0.49 25.06 0.01
N VAL A 97 -0.61 25.22 1.33
CA VAL A 97 -0.71 26.55 1.96
C VAL A 97 0.53 27.39 1.67
N SER A 98 1.72 26.79 1.63
CA SER A 98 2.96 27.53 1.32
C SER A 98 3.02 27.99 -0.13
N HIS A 99 2.45 27.20 -1.06
CA HIS A 99 2.36 27.54 -2.48
C HIS A 99 1.25 28.56 -2.81
N GLU A 100 0.16 28.60 -2.03
CA GLU A 100 -0.90 29.60 -2.19
C GLU A 100 -0.49 31.01 -1.72
N ASN A 101 0.46 31.11 -0.79
CA ASN A 101 0.92 32.37 -0.19
C ASN A 101 2.20 32.95 -0.84
N ALA A 102 2.75 32.31 -1.88
CA ALA A 102 3.98 32.71 -2.57
C ALA A 102 3.68 33.39 -3.91
#